data_AF-A0A0H3I3V2-F1
#
_entry.id   AF-A0A0H3I3V2-F1
#
_cell.length_a   1.000
_cell.length_b   1.000
_cell.length_c   1.000
_cell.angle_alpha   90.00
_cell.angle_beta   90.00
_cell.angle_gamma   90.00
#
_symmetry.space_group_name_H-M   'P 1'
#
loop_
_entity.id
_entity.type
_entity.pdbx_description
1 polymer ?
#
loop_
_entity_poly.entity_id
_entity_poly.type
_entity_poly.pdbx_seq_one_letter_code
_entity_poly.pdbx_strand_id
1 'polypeptide(L)'
;MAPKEMREIQNTIDNIKLNRPAYARDGINFENNYRISPNSQRLDTGSCPYQEWTVKTPGVGNRGTRRIVVDKKTGQAYYSYDHYDSFIEINLGGDNEVKKIVYRFFLY
;
A
#
# COMPACT_ATOMS: atom_id res chain seq x y z
N MET A 1 8.29 11.63 -5.70
CA MET A 1 8.47 10.18 -5.93
C MET A 1 9.12 9.96 -7.31
N ALA A 2 10.14 9.11 -7.41
CA ALA A 2 10.90 8.87 -8.64
C ALA A 2 10.20 7.88 -9.59
N PRO A 3 10.46 7.90 -10.92
CA PRO A 3 9.80 6.98 -11.88
C PRO A 3 9.90 5.49 -11.53
N LYS A 4 11.02 5.05 -10.96
CA LYS A 4 11.19 3.65 -10.52
C LYS A 4 10.24 3.30 -9.37
N GLU A 5 10.01 4.22 -8.44
CA GLU A 5 9.11 4.00 -7.31
C GLU A 5 7.65 3.90 -7.74
N MET A 6 7.28 4.68 -8.75
CA MET A 6 5.96 4.67 -9.38
C MET A 6 5.67 3.31 -10.04
N ARG A 7 6.69 2.79 -10.75
CA ARG A 7 6.63 1.48 -11.37
C ARG A 7 6.42 0.37 -10.35
N GLU A 8 7.09 0.42 -9.19
CA GLU A 8 6.89 -0.60 -8.16
C GLU A 8 5.49 -0.57 -7.55
N ILE A 9 4.84 0.60 -7.47
CA ILE A 9 3.42 0.68 -7.06
C ILE A 9 2.54 -0.02 -8.08
N GLN A 10 2.73 0.27 -9.37
CA GLN A 10 1.94 -0.34 -10.44
C GLN A 10 2.14 -1.87 -10.48
N ASN A 11 3.39 -2.34 -10.35
CA ASN A 11 3.70 -3.76 -10.25
C ASN A 11 2.93 -4.42 -9.09
N THR A 12 2.87 -3.78 -7.91
CA THR A 12 2.12 -4.31 -6.77
C THR A 12 0.62 -4.30 -7.02
N ILE A 13 0.07 -3.28 -7.68
CA ILE A 13 -1.35 -3.24 -8.08
C ILE A 13 -1.68 -4.41 -9.02
N ASP A 14 -0.80 -4.70 -9.98
CA ASP A 14 -0.99 -5.82 -10.91
C ASP A 14 -0.91 -7.16 -10.17
N ASN A 15 0.01 -7.30 -9.21
CA ASN A 15 0.11 -8.48 -8.34
C ASN A 15 -1.15 -8.69 -7.49
N ILE A 16 -1.73 -7.62 -6.94
CA ILE A 16 -3.00 -7.68 -6.20
C ILE A 16 -4.12 -8.18 -7.12
N LYS A 17 -4.28 -7.56 -8.30
CA LYS A 17 -5.33 -7.91 -9.27
C LYS A 17 -5.25 -9.35 -9.75
N LEU A 18 -4.03 -9.82 -10.00
CA LEU A 18 -3.77 -11.16 -10.52
C LEU A 18 -3.60 -12.20 -9.40
N ASN A 19 -3.67 -11.78 -8.14
CA ASN A 19 -3.36 -12.58 -6.96
C ASN A 19 -2.01 -13.33 -7.11
N ARG A 20 -0.94 -12.59 -7.42
CA ARG A 20 0.43 -13.08 -7.63
C ARG A 20 1.39 -12.52 -6.57
N PRO A 21 1.47 -13.14 -5.38
CA PRO A 21 2.41 -12.73 -4.33
C PRO A 21 3.86 -12.67 -4.83
N ALA A 22 4.54 -11.54 -4.63
CA ALA A 22 5.95 -11.39 -4.94
C ALA A 22 6.84 -11.61 -3.69
N TYR A 23 6.25 -11.43 -2.50
CA TYR A 23 6.88 -11.66 -1.21
C TYR A 23 6.04 -12.63 -0.38
N ALA A 24 6.69 -13.35 0.53
CA ALA A 24 6.05 -14.38 1.37
C ALA A 24 4.88 -13.89 2.25
N ARG A 25 4.80 -12.58 2.50
CA ARG A 25 3.77 -11.95 3.33
C ARG A 25 2.69 -11.25 2.49
N ASP A 26 2.79 -11.26 1.16
CA ASP A 26 1.80 -10.63 0.31
C ASP A 26 0.49 -11.42 0.34
N GLY A 27 -0.63 -10.72 0.50
CA GLY A 27 -1.97 -11.30 0.51
C GLY A 27 -2.40 -11.90 1.86
N ILE A 28 -1.60 -11.78 2.91
CA ILE A 28 -2.00 -12.24 4.26
C ILE A 28 -2.85 -11.19 4.96
N ASN A 29 -3.54 -11.58 6.04
CA ASN A 29 -4.31 -10.65 6.87
C ASN A 29 -3.43 -9.54 7.48
N PHE A 30 -3.90 -8.30 7.33
CA PHE A 30 -3.38 -7.14 8.04
C PHE A 30 -4.27 -6.84 9.24
N GLU A 31 -3.70 -6.86 10.44
CA GLU A 31 -4.44 -6.74 11.70
C GLU A 31 -4.88 -5.31 12.03
N ASN A 32 -4.33 -4.30 11.33
CA ASN A 32 -4.69 -2.89 11.53
C ASN A 32 -4.58 -2.39 12.98
N ASN A 33 -3.64 -2.98 13.73
CA ASN A 33 -3.36 -2.66 15.14
C ASN A 33 -1.98 -2.01 15.36
N TYR A 34 -1.13 -1.97 14.33
CA TYR A 34 0.21 -1.36 14.36
C TYR A 34 0.13 0.11 14.82
N ARG A 35 1.04 0.48 15.72
CA ARG A 35 1.23 1.85 16.21
C ARG A 35 2.71 2.11 16.34
N ILE A 36 3.25 2.92 15.44
CA ILE A 36 4.67 3.31 15.41
C ILE A 36 4.86 4.67 16.09
N SER A 37 3.86 5.55 15.99
CA SER A 37 3.84 6.87 16.60
C SER A 37 2.50 7.13 17.31
N PRO A 38 2.40 8.18 18.15
CA PRO A 38 1.12 8.60 18.74
C PRO A 38 0.05 8.92 17.69
N ASN A 39 0.47 9.30 16.47
CA ASN A 39 -0.40 9.73 15.39
C ASN A 39 -0.63 8.65 14.33
N SER A 40 -0.19 7.40 14.56
CA SER A 40 -0.39 6.32 13.59
C SER A 40 -1.85 6.18 13.22
N GLN A 41 -2.11 6.21 11.92
CA GLN A 41 -3.45 6.08 11.36
C GLN A 41 -3.93 4.62 11.45
N ARG A 42 -5.25 4.43 11.45
CA ARG A 42 -5.89 3.13 11.27
C ARG A 42 -6.85 3.21 10.11
N LEU A 43 -6.97 2.10 9.38
CA LEU A 43 -8.00 1.96 8.38
C LEU A 43 -9.34 1.70 9.07
N ASP A 44 -10.36 2.44 8.68
CA ASP A 44 -11.72 2.27 9.21
C ASP A 44 -12.72 2.26 8.05
N THR A 45 -12.69 1.18 7.27
CA THR A 45 -13.68 0.93 6.22
C THR A 45 -14.98 0.34 6.77
N GLY A 46 -15.12 0.22 8.10
CA GLY A 46 -16.20 -0.52 8.75
C GLY A 46 -16.20 -2.02 8.44
N SER A 47 -15.12 -2.56 7.85
CA SER A 47 -15.01 -3.96 7.42
C SER A 47 -13.62 -4.55 7.70
N CYS A 48 -13.59 -5.84 8.02
CA CYS A 48 -12.41 -6.71 8.06
C CYS A 48 -12.77 -8.02 7.31
N PRO A 49 -11.82 -8.68 6.61
CA PRO A 49 -10.37 -8.55 6.76
C PRO A 49 -9.65 -7.70 5.69
N TYR A 50 -8.61 -6.98 6.13
CA TYR A 50 -7.62 -6.35 5.25
C TYR A 50 -6.51 -7.32 4.85
N GLN A 51 -5.89 -7.13 3.68
CA GLN A 51 -4.69 -7.84 3.24
C GLN A 51 -3.52 -6.88 3.03
N GLU A 52 -2.30 -7.27 3.44
CA GLU A 52 -1.07 -6.50 3.14
C GLU A 52 -0.35 -6.99 1.88
N TRP A 53 0.20 -6.05 1.11
CA TRP A 53 1.00 -6.30 -0.09
C TRP A 53 2.24 -5.42 -0.08
N THR A 54 3.39 -6.02 -0.35
CA THR A 54 4.68 -5.34 -0.33
C THR A 54 4.85 -4.50 -1.60
N VAL A 55 5.20 -3.23 -1.44
CA VAL A 55 5.67 -2.39 -2.54
C VAL A 55 7.18 -2.32 -2.47
N LYS A 56 7.86 -2.77 -3.53
CA LYS A 56 9.33 -2.80 -3.54
C LYS A 56 9.88 -1.37 -3.42
N THR A 57 10.91 -1.22 -2.59
CA THR A 57 11.71 0.00 -2.57
C THR A 57 12.95 -0.24 -3.42
N PRO A 58 13.15 0.49 -4.54
CA PRO A 58 14.30 0.28 -5.41
C PRO A 58 15.64 0.40 -4.64
N GLY A 59 16.53 -0.57 -4.80
CA GLY A 59 17.84 -0.60 -4.13
C GLY A 59 17.83 -1.15 -2.70
N VAL A 60 16.66 -1.42 -2.12
CA VAL A 60 16.55 -2.05 -0.79
C VAL A 60 16.46 -3.58 -0.95
N GLY A 61 17.32 -4.31 -0.24
CA GLY A 61 17.41 -5.78 -0.31
C GLY A 61 16.39 -6.53 0.55
N ASN A 62 15.68 -5.82 1.44
CA ASN A 62 14.57 -6.37 2.23
C ASN A 62 13.22 -5.84 1.72
N ARG A 63 12.11 -6.19 2.39
CA ARG A 63 10.75 -5.75 2.01
C ARG A 63 10.52 -4.24 2.07
N GLY A 64 11.43 -3.48 2.69
CA GLY A 64 11.26 -2.05 2.95
C GLY A 64 10.03 -1.74 3.80
N THR A 65 9.64 -0.47 3.83
CA THR A 65 8.52 0.06 4.62
C THR A 65 7.22 0.20 3.83
N ARG A 66 7.29 0.16 2.50
CA ARG A 66 6.18 0.52 1.63
C ARG A 66 5.19 -0.64 1.44
N ARG A 67 3.90 -0.36 1.57
CA ARG A 67 2.81 -1.35 1.55
C ARG A 67 1.60 -0.81 0.81
N ILE A 68 0.84 -1.70 0.16
CA ILE A 68 -0.56 -1.48 -0.16
C ILE A 68 -1.38 -2.39 0.74
N VAL A 69 -2.39 -1.84 1.39
CA VAL A 69 -3.37 -2.57 2.19
C VAL A 69 -4.70 -2.54 1.46
N VAL A 70 -5.33 -3.70 1.28
CA VAL A 70 -6.60 -3.84 0.56
C VAL A 70 -7.65 -4.36 1.50
N ASP A 71 -8.79 -3.68 1.59
CA ASP A 71 -9.99 -4.26 2.19
C ASP A 71 -10.59 -5.25 1.20
N LYS A 72 -10.58 -6.55 1.54
CA LYS A 72 -11.09 -7.59 0.66
C LYS A 72 -12.60 -7.49 0.40
N LYS A 73 -13.35 -6.90 1.33
CA LYS A 73 -14.80 -6.87 1.27
C LYS A 73 -15.29 -5.72 0.39
N THR A 74 -14.66 -4.55 0.50
CA THR A 74 -15.05 -3.35 -0.26
C THR A 74 -14.22 -3.17 -1.53
N GLY A 75 -13.01 -3.74 -1.59
CA GLY A 75 -12.04 -3.49 -2.65
C GLY A 75 -11.29 -2.16 -2.51
N GLN A 76 -11.52 -1.40 -1.42
CA GLN A 76 -10.78 -0.18 -1.14
C GLN A 76 -9.31 -0.50 -0.88
N ALA A 77 -8.41 0.35 -1.37
CA ALA A 77 -6.97 0.16 -1.26
C ALA A 77 -6.28 1.40 -0.70
N TYR A 78 -5.23 1.16 0.08
CA TYR A 78 -4.53 2.18 0.83
C TYR A 78 -3.02 1.97 0.70
N TYR A 79 -2.31 2.98 0.24
CA TYR A 79 -0.87 2.98 0.17
C TYR A 79 -0.27 3.56 1.46
N SER A 80 0.72 2.88 2.03
CA SER A 80 1.59 3.39 3.09
C SER A 80 3.03 3.37 2.61
N TYR A 81 3.76 4.45 2.87
CA TYR A 81 5.19 4.56 2.56
C TYR A 81 6.08 4.34 3.79
N ASP A 82 5.48 4.45 4.97
CA ASP A 82 6.09 4.60 6.29
C ASP A 82 5.74 3.44 7.23
N HIS A 83 5.46 2.26 6.66
CA HIS A 83 5.20 1.04 7.40
C HIS A 83 3.97 1.12 8.32
N TYR A 84 2.83 1.50 7.75
CA TYR A 84 1.52 1.61 8.40
C TYR A 84 1.38 2.79 9.38
N ASP A 85 2.31 3.73 9.41
CA ASP A 85 2.17 4.94 10.24
C ASP A 85 1.13 5.91 9.63
N SER A 86 1.10 6.03 8.30
CA SER A 86 0.07 6.77 7.58
C SER A 86 -0.38 6.08 6.30
N PHE A 87 -1.58 6.46 5.84
CA PHE A 87 -2.23 5.86 4.68
C PHE A 87 -2.74 6.92 3.70
N ILE A 88 -2.63 6.60 2.41
CA ILE A 88 -3.21 7.34 1.30
C ILE A 88 -4.16 6.40 0.58
N GLU A 89 -5.44 6.76 0.49
CA GLU A 89 -6.39 5.99 -0.32
C GLU A 89 -6.02 6.06 -1.81
N ILE A 90 -6.05 4.90 -2.47
CA ILE A 90 -5.73 4.71 -3.89
C ILE A 90 -6.81 3.84 -4.54
N ASN A 91 -7.01 4.02 -5.85
CA ASN A 91 -7.81 3.09 -6.63
C ASN A 91 -6.90 2.01 -7.25
N LEU A 92 -7.37 0.77 -7.37
CA LEU A 92 -6.64 -0.28 -8.08
C LEU A 92 -6.76 -0.16 -9.61
N GLY A 93 -7.62 0.72 -10.15
CA GLY A 93 -8.00 0.85 -11.56
C GLY A 93 -6.90 1.21 -12.58
N GLY A 94 -5.77 1.81 -12.19
CA GLY A 94 -4.60 2.03 -13.07
C GLY A 94 -4.29 3.48 -13.47
N ASP A 95 -2.99 3.74 -13.72
CA ASP A 95 -2.25 4.91 -14.24
C ASP A 95 -2.48 6.31 -13.63
N ASN A 96 -3.72 6.76 -13.45
CA ASN A 96 -3.99 8.08 -12.85
C ASN A 96 -3.74 8.12 -11.34
N GLU A 97 -3.70 6.95 -10.70
CA GLU A 97 -3.63 6.79 -9.25
C GLU A 97 -2.23 7.02 -8.70
N VAL A 98 -1.22 6.59 -9.47
CA VAL A 98 0.16 6.85 -9.06
C VAL A 98 0.43 8.36 -9.06
N LYS A 99 -0.20 9.11 -9.97
CA LYS A 99 -0.16 10.59 -9.94
C LYS A 99 -0.84 11.14 -8.68
N LYS A 100 -1.96 10.57 -8.23
CA LYS A 100 -2.65 10.96 -6.99
C LYS A 100 -1.77 10.78 -5.75
N ILE A 101 -1.03 9.68 -5.69
CA ILE A 101 0.00 9.43 -4.66
C ILE A 101 1.04 10.56 -4.69
N VAL A 102 1.61 10.84 -5.87
CA VAL A 102 2.61 11.91 -6.05
C VAL A 102 2.08 13.26 -5.54
N TYR A 103 0.90 13.69 -5.97
CA TYR A 103 0.34 14.97 -5.55
C TYR A 103 0.14 15.07 -4.04
N ARG A 104 -0.28 13.99 -3.37
CA ARG A 104 -0.47 13.99 -1.92
C ARG A 104 0.84 14.06 -1.12
N PHE A 105 1.94 13.57 -1.68
CA PHE A 105 3.27 13.70 -1.08
C PHE A 105 3.93 15.07 -1.27
N PHE A 106 3.48 15.87 -2.24
CA PHE A 106 4.04 17.19 -2.54
C PHE A 106 3.21 18.36 -1.95
N LEU A 107 2.07 18.08 -1.32
CA LEU A 107 1.17 19.10 -0.73
C LEU A 107 1.33 19.25 0.80
N TYR A 108 2.33 18.62 1.41
CA TYR A 108 2.70 18.80 2.82
C TYR A 108 4.22 18.90 2.95
#